data_AF-H0XYD2-F1
#
_entry.id   AF-H0XYD2-F1
#
_cell.length_a   1.000
_cell.length_b   1.000
_cell.length_c   1.000
_cell.angle_alpha   90.00
_cell.angle_beta   90.00
_cell.angle_gamma   90.00
#
_symmetry.space_group_name_H-M   'P 1'
#
loop_
_entity.id
_entity.type
_entity.pdbx_description
1 polymer ?
#
loop_
_entity_poly.entity_id
_entity_poly.type
_entity_poly.pdbx_seq_one_letter_code
_entity_poly.pdbx_strand_id
1 'polypeptide(L)'
;SKPHIRGPMERMYLKTFNCHFNNRPYLSRRNDTWLCFEVKTTSSNSPGLFYSGVFQNQGPQYCPWHTELCILTWARPMLSHHHFYQITWYMSWSPCANCAWQVAAFLATHENVSLTIYTAHIYYMWRQDYRQGMLRMIEEGTRVYIMFSKEFQHCWENFVDHWGMCWNRVKKNYEFLVTQLNEILSDLMDTFYNQFNNTPVPRGRTDTWLCFEVKGNENSNSPGSFHRGSSENRTSPHAEVGFLTWFQKEMPPNHHYEVTWYISWSPCVHCAWHVVNFLTSNPNMTLTIFAARLYYIYHPEEGTKVHIVSLKEFKYCWAKLVYNSGMRFMPWYQFNENYQLLVTQLKKIRE
;
A
#
# COMPACT_ATOMS: atom_id res chain seq x y z
N SER A 1 20.21 -20.11 12.18
CA SER A 1 19.40 -21.21 11.63
C SER A 1 18.08 -20.63 11.14
N LYS A 2 17.58 -21.03 9.95
CA LYS A 2 16.23 -20.61 9.53
C LYS A 2 15.19 -21.22 10.48
N PRO A 3 14.16 -20.47 10.90
CA PRO A 3 13.14 -21.01 11.81
C PRO A 3 12.38 -22.15 11.12
N HIS A 4 12.24 -23.29 11.81
CA HIS A 4 11.45 -24.42 11.32
C HIS A 4 9.96 -24.16 11.62
N ILE A 5 9.27 -23.52 10.68
CA ILE A 5 7.84 -23.21 10.79
C ILE A 5 7.02 -24.48 10.47
N ARG A 6 6.12 -24.87 11.38
CA ARG A 6 5.14 -25.93 11.14
C ARG A 6 4.11 -25.45 10.11
N GLY A 7 3.65 -26.37 9.25
CA GLY A 7 2.59 -26.09 8.28
C GLY A 7 1.26 -25.65 8.92
N PRO A 8 0.32 -25.16 8.11
CA PRO A 8 -0.95 -24.66 8.59
C PRO A 8 -1.82 -25.77 9.19
N MET A 9 -2.64 -25.40 10.18
CA MET A 9 -3.72 -26.25 10.68
C MET A 9 -4.92 -26.14 9.73
N GLU A 10 -5.69 -27.22 9.58
CA GLU A 10 -6.92 -27.18 8.77
C GLU A 10 -8.00 -26.32 9.44
N ARG A 11 -8.24 -26.55 10.73
CA ARG A 11 -9.25 -25.85 11.54
C ARG A 11 -8.73 -25.57 12.96
N MET A 12 -9.28 -24.54 13.60
CA MET A 12 -9.08 -24.24 15.01
C MET A 12 -10.28 -24.68 15.86
N TYR A 13 -10.06 -24.90 17.16
CA TYR A 13 -11.14 -25.21 18.08
C TYR A 13 -12.10 -24.03 18.25
N LEU A 14 -13.39 -24.34 18.42
CA LEU A 14 -14.43 -23.36 18.73
C LEU A 14 -14.07 -22.38 19.86
N LYS A 15 -13.55 -22.92 20.98
CA LYS A 15 -13.18 -22.12 22.14
C LYS A 15 -12.09 -21.11 21.80
N THR A 16 -11.14 -21.50 20.94
CA THR A 16 -10.08 -20.62 20.43
C THR A 16 -10.66 -19.50 19.60
N PHE A 17 -11.55 -19.80 18.64
CA PHE A 17 -12.16 -18.78 17.79
C PHE A 17 -12.91 -17.73 18.62
N ASN A 18 -13.79 -18.18 19.53
CA ASN A 18 -14.52 -17.29 20.44
C ASN A 18 -13.59 -16.48 21.36
N CYS A 19 -12.41 -17.04 21.69
CA CYS A 19 -11.41 -16.38 22.52
C CYS A 19 -10.48 -15.45 21.75
N HIS A 20 -10.32 -15.53 20.42
CA HIS A 20 -9.36 -14.65 19.71
C HIS A 20 -10.04 -13.68 18.75
N PHE A 21 -11.14 -14.09 18.11
CA PHE A 21 -11.84 -13.29 17.10
C PHE A 21 -12.99 -12.45 17.67
N ASN A 22 -13.27 -12.54 18.97
CA ASN A 22 -14.30 -11.72 19.62
C ASN A 22 -13.85 -10.26 19.74
N ASN A 23 -14.51 -9.34 19.03
CA ASN A 23 -14.23 -7.90 18.88
C ASN A 23 -14.53 -7.01 20.12
N ARG A 24 -14.44 -7.52 21.35
CA ARG A 24 -14.59 -6.71 22.58
C ARG A 24 -13.42 -5.73 22.78
N PRO A 25 -13.63 -4.51 23.29
CA PRO A 25 -12.62 -3.43 23.25
C PRO A 25 -11.46 -3.66 24.24
N TYR A 26 -11.71 -4.41 25.31
CA TYR A 26 -10.72 -4.70 26.34
C TYR A 26 -10.49 -6.20 26.42
N LEU A 27 -9.37 -6.62 25.83
CA LEU A 27 -8.89 -7.99 25.89
C LEU A 27 -7.52 -7.97 26.55
N SER A 28 -7.50 -7.98 27.88
CA SER A 28 -6.25 -8.16 28.61
C SER A 28 -5.77 -9.62 28.44
N ARG A 29 -4.45 -9.79 28.29
CA ARG A 29 -3.73 -11.08 28.31
C ARG A 29 -3.96 -12.04 27.14
N ARG A 30 -4.19 -11.52 25.92
CA ARG A 30 -4.18 -12.35 24.69
C ARG A 30 -2.88 -12.11 23.91
N ASN A 31 -1.84 -12.88 24.23
CA ASN A 31 -0.51 -12.75 23.61
C ASN A 31 -0.39 -13.53 22.28
N ASP A 32 -1.41 -14.33 21.95
CA ASP A 32 -1.41 -15.16 20.75
C ASP A 32 -2.31 -14.56 19.66
N THR A 33 -1.69 -14.34 18.50
CA THR A 33 -2.38 -13.97 17.26
C THR A 33 -2.72 -15.26 16.51
N TRP A 34 -3.96 -15.33 16.04
CA TRP A 34 -4.47 -16.32 15.11
C TRP A 34 -4.78 -15.65 13.77
N LEU A 35 -4.44 -16.35 12.68
CA LEU A 35 -4.61 -15.93 11.30
C LEU A 35 -5.19 -17.10 10.50
N CYS A 36 -6.40 -16.95 9.98
CA CYS A 36 -6.92 -17.83 8.93
C CYS A 36 -6.56 -17.24 7.57
N PHE A 37 -6.28 -18.08 6.58
CA PHE A 37 -5.95 -17.58 5.25
C PHE A 37 -6.59 -18.39 4.14
N GLU A 38 -6.70 -17.73 2.99
CA GLU A 38 -6.99 -18.31 1.70
C GLU A 38 -5.98 -17.79 0.68
N VAL A 39 -5.48 -18.67 -0.18
CA VAL A 39 -4.67 -18.35 -1.35
C VAL A 39 -5.40 -18.89 -2.57
N LYS A 40 -5.76 -17.99 -3.48
CA LYS A 40 -6.38 -18.32 -4.77
C LYS A 40 -5.40 -17.97 -5.88
N THR A 41 -5.17 -18.87 -6.82
CA THR A 41 -4.40 -18.54 -8.04
C THR A 41 -5.33 -18.31 -9.21
N THR A 42 -5.08 -17.26 -9.99
CA THR A 42 -5.71 -17.04 -11.28
C THR A 42 -4.76 -17.47 -12.40
N SER A 43 -5.15 -18.49 -13.17
CA SER A 43 -4.49 -18.93 -14.39
C SER A 43 -5.51 -18.96 -15.53
N SER A 44 -5.10 -18.53 -16.73
CA SER A 44 -5.92 -18.62 -17.94
C SER A 44 -6.09 -20.06 -18.44
N ASN A 45 -5.20 -20.98 -18.06
CA ASN A 45 -5.05 -22.28 -18.73
C ASN A 45 -5.18 -23.51 -17.79
N SER A 46 -5.53 -23.34 -16.52
CA SER A 46 -5.66 -24.46 -15.57
C SER A 46 -6.58 -24.12 -14.38
N PRO A 47 -7.24 -25.12 -13.76
CA PRO A 47 -8.02 -24.88 -12.55
C PRO A 47 -7.13 -24.30 -11.46
N GLY A 48 -7.53 -23.15 -10.91
CA GLY A 48 -6.74 -22.42 -9.93
C GLY A 48 -6.48 -23.27 -8.67
N LEU A 49 -5.24 -23.23 -8.18
CA LEU A 49 -4.87 -23.76 -6.88
C LEU A 49 -5.57 -22.96 -5.78
N PHE A 50 -6.10 -23.68 -4.81
CA PHE A 50 -6.70 -23.13 -3.60
C PHE A 50 -6.02 -23.73 -2.38
N TYR A 51 -5.40 -22.88 -1.57
CA TYR A 51 -4.87 -23.26 -0.27
C TYR A 51 -5.60 -22.47 0.81
N SER A 52 -5.93 -23.14 1.91
CA SER A 52 -6.51 -22.48 3.05
C SER A 52 -6.05 -23.16 4.34
N GLY A 53 -6.13 -22.44 5.44
CA GLY A 53 -5.78 -22.98 6.74
C GLY A 53 -5.59 -21.90 7.79
N VAL A 54 -5.01 -22.32 8.91
CA VAL A 54 -4.90 -21.52 10.11
C VAL A 54 -3.46 -21.54 10.62
N PHE A 55 -2.92 -20.36 10.89
CA PHE A 55 -1.70 -20.16 11.65
C PHE A 55 -2.01 -19.57 13.02
N GLN A 56 -1.25 -20.03 14.01
CA GLN A 56 -1.06 -19.38 15.30
C GLN A 56 0.42 -19.03 15.44
N ASN A 57 0.73 -18.12 16.36
CA ASN A 57 2.10 -17.81 16.74
C ASN A 57 2.90 -19.10 17.00
N GLN A 58 4.14 -19.17 16.51
CA GLN A 58 4.99 -20.36 16.64
C GLN A 58 6.32 -20.03 17.32
N GLY A 59 7.03 -21.03 17.84
CA GLY A 59 8.34 -20.83 18.46
C GLY A 59 8.28 -20.68 19.98
N PRO A 60 9.38 -20.23 20.61
CA PRO A 60 9.50 -20.19 22.07
C PRO A 60 8.55 -19.17 22.68
N GLN A 61 7.97 -19.50 23.84
CA GLN A 61 6.92 -18.71 24.51
C GLN A 61 7.30 -17.24 24.75
N TYR A 62 8.59 -16.95 24.97
CA TYR A 62 9.08 -15.60 25.28
C TYR A 62 9.43 -14.77 24.03
N CYS A 63 9.55 -15.40 22.85
CA CYS A 63 9.90 -14.76 21.58
C CYS A 63 9.23 -15.52 20.42
N PRO A 64 7.89 -15.55 20.37
CA PRO A 64 7.19 -16.27 19.32
C PRO A 64 7.39 -15.56 17.96
N TRP A 65 7.51 -16.35 16.91
CA TRP A 65 7.29 -15.91 15.54
C TRP A 65 5.80 -15.61 15.35
N HIS A 66 5.52 -14.39 14.94
CA HIS A 66 4.17 -13.94 14.67
C HIS A 66 3.57 -14.66 13.45
N THR A 67 2.24 -14.79 13.40
CA THR A 67 1.53 -15.52 12.35
C THR A 67 1.82 -15.00 10.95
N GLU A 68 1.96 -13.68 10.79
CA GLU A 68 2.28 -13.01 9.53
C GLU A 68 3.59 -13.54 8.94
N LEU A 69 4.62 -13.69 9.79
CA LEU A 69 5.92 -14.19 9.34
C LEU A 69 5.90 -15.70 9.11
N CYS A 70 5.11 -16.44 9.88
CA CYS A 70 4.92 -17.87 9.69
C CYS A 70 4.32 -18.16 8.31
N ILE A 71 3.22 -17.49 7.95
CA ILE A 71 2.56 -17.71 6.66
C ILE A 71 3.44 -17.25 5.50
N LEU A 72 4.12 -16.10 5.60
CA LEU A 72 5.02 -15.64 4.54
C LEU A 72 6.18 -16.60 4.31
N THR A 73 6.75 -17.16 5.39
CA THR A 73 7.82 -18.16 5.30
C THR A 73 7.33 -19.45 4.66
N TRP A 74 6.12 -19.90 5.02
CA TRP A 74 5.50 -21.10 4.47
C TRP A 74 5.10 -20.92 2.99
N ALA A 75 4.51 -19.78 2.62
CA ALA A 75 3.99 -19.53 1.29
C ALA A 75 5.11 -19.27 0.27
N ARG A 76 6.21 -18.61 0.66
CA ARG A 76 7.32 -18.22 -0.23
C ARG A 76 7.74 -19.27 -1.28
N PRO A 77 8.06 -20.53 -0.91
CA PRO A 77 8.50 -21.53 -1.89
C PRO A 77 7.42 -21.93 -2.90
N MET A 78 6.15 -21.62 -2.62
CA MET A 78 4.99 -21.99 -3.46
C MET A 78 4.58 -20.87 -4.43
N LEU A 79 5.13 -19.66 -4.27
CA LEU A 79 4.76 -18.49 -5.07
C LEU A 79 5.67 -18.39 -6.30
N SER A 80 5.18 -18.88 -7.43
CA SER A 80 5.86 -18.82 -8.73
C SER A 80 5.61 -17.49 -9.43
N HIS A 81 6.61 -16.95 -10.14
CA HIS A 81 6.45 -15.72 -10.93
C HIS A 81 5.47 -15.84 -12.12
N HIS A 82 5.02 -17.05 -12.47
CA HIS A 82 4.13 -17.28 -13.62
C HIS A 82 2.64 -17.21 -13.29
N HIS A 83 2.29 -17.05 -12.01
CA HIS A 83 0.90 -17.05 -11.56
C HIS A 83 0.61 -15.80 -10.73
N PHE A 84 -0.62 -15.31 -10.82
CA PHE A 84 -1.12 -14.28 -9.92
C PHE A 84 -1.80 -14.93 -8.71
N TYR A 85 -1.48 -14.43 -7.52
CA TYR A 85 -1.99 -14.94 -6.26
C TYR A 85 -2.85 -13.88 -5.59
N GLN A 86 -4.05 -14.26 -5.18
CA GLN A 86 -4.89 -13.48 -4.30
C GLN A 86 -4.92 -14.13 -2.93
N ILE A 87 -4.31 -13.45 -1.97
CA ILE A 87 -4.20 -13.88 -0.59
C ILE A 87 -5.18 -13.08 0.27
N THR A 88 -5.99 -13.77 1.05
CA THR A 88 -6.89 -13.16 2.03
C THR A 88 -6.50 -13.66 3.42
N TRP A 89 -6.28 -12.74 4.36
CA TRP A 89 -6.03 -13.03 5.77
C TRP A 89 -7.23 -12.59 6.61
N TYR A 90 -7.64 -13.46 7.53
CA TYR A 90 -8.60 -13.15 8.59
C TYR A 90 -7.87 -13.26 9.92
N MET A 91 -7.57 -12.12 10.53
CA MET A 91 -6.71 -12.03 11.69
C MET A 91 -7.48 -11.66 12.94
N SER A 92 -7.10 -12.28 14.05
CA SER A 92 -7.57 -11.86 15.37
C SER A 92 -7.07 -10.46 15.75
N TRP A 93 -5.82 -10.13 15.48
CA TRP A 93 -5.24 -8.80 15.68
C TRP A 93 -4.58 -8.30 14.41
N SER A 94 -4.61 -6.99 14.17
CA SER A 94 -3.86 -6.40 13.06
C SER A 94 -2.37 -6.62 13.24
N PRO A 95 -1.58 -6.67 12.15
CA PRO A 95 -0.14 -6.86 12.26
C PRO A 95 0.55 -5.84 13.17
N CYS A 96 1.57 -6.28 13.90
CA CYS A 96 2.42 -5.35 14.65
C CYS A 96 3.32 -4.53 13.70
N ALA A 97 3.91 -3.44 14.19
CA ALA A 97 4.77 -2.57 13.38
C ALA A 97 5.82 -3.35 12.56
N ASN A 98 6.62 -4.20 13.22
CA ASN A 98 7.67 -4.98 12.54
C ASN A 98 7.12 -5.98 11.51
N CYS A 99 6.00 -6.64 11.82
CA CYS A 99 5.38 -7.56 10.87
C CYS A 99 4.80 -6.82 9.67
N ALA A 100 4.18 -5.66 9.91
CA ALA A 100 3.64 -4.83 8.85
C ALA A 100 4.73 -4.35 7.87
N TRP A 101 5.89 -3.93 8.39
CA TRP A 101 7.06 -3.59 7.56
C TRP A 101 7.57 -4.78 6.75
N GLN A 102 7.64 -5.97 7.35
CA GLN A 102 8.08 -7.17 6.63
C GLN A 102 7.07 -7.65 5.58
N VAL A 103 5.77 -7.52 5.85
CA VAL A 103 4.71 -7.80 4.87
C VAL A 103 4.81 -6.83 3.69
N ALA A 104 5.00 -5.54 3.96
CA ALA A 104 5.22 -4.55 2.91
C ALA A 104 6.46 -4.87 2.05
N ALA A 105 7.60 -5.16 2.67
CA ALA A 105 8.81 -5.54 1.95
C ALA A 105 8.64 -6.85 1.13
N PHE A 106 7.84 -7.79 1.65
CA PHE A 106 7.48 -8.99 0.91
C PHE A 106 6.64 -8.63 -0.33
N LEU A 107 5.60 -7.81 -0.21
CA LEU A 107 4.76 -7.41 -1.33
C LEU A 107 5.54 -6.62 -2.40
N ALA A 108 6.43 -5.73 -1.98
CA ALA A 108 7.31 -4.98 -2.87
C ALA A 108 8.26 -5.86 -3.71
N THR A 109 8.47 -7.12 -3.30
CA THR A 109 9.31 -8.09 -4.03
C THR A 109 8.49 -9.17 -4.76
N HIS A 110 7.17 -9.19 -4.57
CA HIS A 110 6.27 -10.21 -5.13
C HIS A 110 5.03 -9.53 -5.75
N GLU A 111 5.25 -8.83 -6.86
CA GLU A 111 4.20 -8.04 -7.53
C GLU A 111 3.02 -8.88 -8.06
N ASN A 112 3.24 -10.17 -8.25
CA ASN A 112 2.21 -11.13 -8.62
C ASN A 112 1.30 -11.54 -7.44
N VAL A 113 1.47 -10.94 -6.26
CA VAL A 113 0.69 -11.23 -5.06
C VAL A 113 -0.14 -10.02 -4.64
N SER A 114 -1.45 -10.22 -4.52
CA SER A 114 -2.36 -9.27 -3.89
C SER A 114 -2.76 -9.74 -2.51
N LEU A 115 -2.76 -8.84 -1.52
CA LEU A 115 -3.11 -9.16 -0.13
C LEU A 115 -4.32 -8.35 0.34
N THR A 116 -5.31 -9.05 0.89
CA THR A 116 -6.44 -8.47 1.62
C THR A 116 -6.43 -8.96 3.06
N ILE A 117 -6.44 -8.05 4.02
CA ILE A 117 -6.45 -8.35 5.45
C ILE A 117 -7.78 -7.89 6.04
N TYR A 118 -8.51 -8.82 6.65
CA TYR A 118 -9.61 -8.56 7.55
C TYR A 118 -9.14 -8.79 8.97
N THR A 119 -9.24 -7.78 9.84
CA THR A 119 -8.85 -7.91 11.25
C THR A 119 -10.02 -7.76 12.20
N ALA A 120 -10.07 -8.60 13.24
CA ALA A 120 -11.07 -8.49 14.31
C ALA A 120 -10.75 -7.35 15.28
N HIS A 121 -9.47 -6.97 15.41
CA HIS A 121 -8.98 -5.93 16.31
C HIS A 121 -7.85 -5.11 15.69
N ILE A 122 -7.68 -3.86 16.12
CA ILE A 122 -6.52 -3.04 15.78
C ILE A 122 -5.54 -3.04 16.96
N TYR A 123 -4.31 -3.45 16.70
CA TYR A 123 -3.27 -3.59 17.73
C TYR A 123 -2.50 -2.28 17.89
N TYR A 124 -2.47 -1.75 19.12
CA TYR A 124 -1.71 -0.55 19.51
C TYR A 124 -1.86 0.67 18.57
N MET A 125 -3.09 0.99 18.17
CA MET A 125 -3.39 2.09 17.24
C MET A 125 -2.85 3.47 17.66
N TRP A 126 -2.72 3.73 18.96
CA TRP A 126 -2.20 5.01 19.49
C TRP A 126 -0.69 5.16 19.31
N ARG A 127 0.03 4.10 18.92
CA ARG A 127 1.46 4.13 18.72
C ARG A 127 1.80 4.47 17.26
N GLN A 128 2.62 5.50 17.07
CA GLN A 128 2.97 6.00 15.74
C GLN A 128 3.68 4.96 14.86
N ASP A 129 4.54 4.13 15.42
CA ASP A 129 5.24 3.06 14.70
C ASP A 129 4.29 1.98 14.15
N TYR A 130 3.20 1.69 14.85
CA TYR A 130 2.16 0.76 14.41
C TYR A 130 1.32 1.36 13.29
N ARG A 131 0.95 2.64 13.41
CA ARG A 131 0.25 3.38 12.34
C ARG A 131 1.10 3.37 11.08
N GLN A 132 2.38 3.78 11.17
CA GLN A 132 3.32 3.80 10.04
C GLN A 132 3.49 2.42 9.39
N GLY A 133 3.64 1.35 10.16
CA GLY A 133 3.71 0.00 9.61
C GLY A 133 2.45 -0.38 8.83
N MET A 134 1.27 -0.09 9.37
CA MET A 134 -0.01 -0.35 8.70
C MET A 134 -0.15 0.46 7.41
N LEU A 135 0.20 1.75 7.45
CA LEU A 135 0.18 2.62 6.28
C LEU A 135 1.12 2.09 5.19
N ARG A 136 2.33 1.66 5.55
CA ARG A 136 3.28 1.11 4.59
C ARG A 136 2.74 -0.11 3.86
N MET A 137 2.06 -1.04 4.55
CA MET A 137 1.41 -2.18 3.87
C MET A 137 0.35 -1.73 2.86
N ILE A 138 -0.41 -0.70 3.20
CA ILE A 138 -1.48 -0.16 2.35
C ILE A 138 -0.89 0.55 1.13
N GLU A 139 0.24 1.24 1.29
CA GLU A 139 0.98 1.82 0.17
C GLU A 139 1.49 0.75 -0.81
N GLU A 140 1.90 -0.42 -0.31
CA GLU A 140 2.25 -1.61 -1.13
C GLU A 140 1.01 -2.36 -1.66
N GLY A 141 -0.18 -1.74 -1.65
CA GLY A 141 -1.40 -2.28 -2.24
C GLY A 141 -2.22 -3.21 -1.35
N THR A 142 -1.86 -3.38 -0.08
CA THR A 142 -2.67 -4.19 0.86
C THR A 142 -3.99 -3.51 1.14
N ARG A 143 -5.10 -4.27 1.03
CA ARG A 143 -6.42 -3.80 1.46
C ARG A 143 -6.66 -4.23 2.90
N VAL A 144 -6.90 -3.29 3.82
CA VAL A 144 -7.16 -3.58 5.23
C VAL A 144 -8.59 -3.22 5.61
N TYR A 145 -9.30 -4.15 6.25
CA TYR A 145 -10.69 -4.00 6.67
C TYR A 145 -10.89 -4.52 8.10
N ILE A 146 -11.92 -4.02 8.78
CA ILE A 146 -12.40 -4.63 10.02
C ILE A 146 -13.37 -5.76 9.68
N MET A 147 -13.23 -6.91 10.33
CA MET A 147 -14.14 -8.04 10.16
C MET A 147 -15.57 -7.64 10.58
N PHE A 148 -16.52 -7.86 9.67
CA PHE A 148 -17.94 -7.73 9.98
C PHE A 148 -18.61 -9.11 10.08
N SER A 149 -19.94 -9.12 10.15
CA SER A 149 -20.73 -10.34 10.33
C SER A 149 -20.46 -11.40 9.26
N LYS A 150 -20.20 -11.00 8.01
CA LYS A 150 -19.96 -11.94 6.91
C LYS A 150 -18.59 -12.60 7.06
N GLU A 151 -17.56 -11.84 7.40
CA GLU A 151 -16.21 -12.37 7.55
C GLU A 151 -16.09 -13.28 8.79
N PHE A 152 -16.78 -12.95 9.89
CA PHE A 152 -16.84 -13.84 11.05
C PHE A 152 -17.58 -15.15 10.75
N GLN A 153 -18.71 -15.07 10.06
CA GLN A 153 -19.46 -16.26 9.64
C GLN A 153 -18.62 -17.11 8.68
N HIS A 154 -17.96 -16.48 7.70
CA HIS A 154 -17.06 -17.17 6.78
C HIS A 154 -15.94 -17.89 7.53
N CYS A 155 -15.33 -17.24 8.53
CA CYS A 155 -14.29 -17.87 9.33
C CYS A 155 -14.82 -19.05 10.15
N TRP A 156 -16.01 -18.91 10.71
CA TRP A 156 -16.68 -19.96 11.46
C TRP A 156 -16.90 -21.22 10.62
N GLU A 157 -17.45 -21.06 9.41
CA GLU A 157 -17.82 -22.17 8.54
C GLU A 157 -16.59 -22.92 7.99
N ASN A 158 -15.53 -22.18 7.66
CA ASN A 158 -14.39 -22.73 6.92
C ASN A 158 -13.18 -23.08 7.81
N PHE A 159 -12.99 -22.40 8.95
CA PHE A 159 -11.77 -22.52 9.76
C PHE A 159 -12.00 -22.96 11.20
N VAL A 160 -13.25 -23.16 11.62
CA VAL A 160 -13.58 -23.57 12.99
C VAL A 160 -14.14 -24.98 13.01
N ASP A 161 -13.70 -25.77 13.98
CA ASP A 161 -14.37 -27.01 14.32
C ASP A 161 -15.59 -26.69 15.21
N HIS A 162 -16.77 -26.61 14.59
CA HIS A 162 -17.99 -26.10 15.22
C HIS A 162 -19.05 -27.19 15.51
N TRP A 163 -18.79 -28.47 15.20
CA TRP A 163 -19.69 -29.62 15.46
C TRP A 163 -21.20 -29.33 15.19
N GLY A 164 -21.51 -28.60 14.12
CA GLY A 164 -22.88 -28.23 13.75
C GLY A 164 -23.56 -27.12 14.56
N MET A 165 -22.85 -26.43 15.46
CA MET A 165 -23.37 -25.25 16.18
C MET A 165 -23.58 -24.06 15.24
N CYS A 166 -24.61 -23.26 15.52
CA CYS A 166 -24.87 -22.01 14.82
C CYS A 166 -23.91 -20.90 15.26
N TRP A 167 -23.55 -20.04 14.33
CA TRP A 167 -22.72 -18.87 14.63
C TRP A 167 -23.52 -17.83 15.42
N ASN A 168 -23.10 -17.56 16.66
CA ASN A 168 -23.71 -16.57 17.53
C ASN A 168 -23.09 -15.18 17.26
N ARG A 169 -23.82 -14.35 16.51
CA ARG A 169 -23.46 -12.98 16.09
C ARG A 169 -22.75 -12.16 17.17
N VAL A 170 -21.45 -11.92 16.99
CA VAL A 170 -20.70 -10.96 17.83
C VAL A 170 -20.79 -9.56 17.20
N LYS A 171 -21.85 -8.81 17.54
CA LYS A 171 -22.03 -7.42 17.09
C LYS A 171 -21.76 -6.44 18.24
N LYS A 172 -20.49 -6.25 18.61
CA LYS A 172 -20.10 -5.14 19.49
C LYS A 172 -18.80 -4.52 18.95
N ASN A 173 -18.79 -3.19 18.75
CA ASN A 173 -17.61 -2.38 18.41
C ASN A 173 -17.11 -2.38 16.96
N TYR A 174 -17.82 -2.95 15.98
CA TYR A 174 -17.43 -2.81 14.57
C TYR A 174 -17.31 -1.33 14.17
N GLU A 175 -18.33 -0.52 14.45
CA GLU A 175 -18.33 0.92 14.13
C GLU A 175 -17.16 1.65 14.80
N PHE A 176 -16.89 1.36 16.07
CA PHE A 176 -15.75 1.92 16.80
C PHE A 176 -14.41 1.54 16.13
N LEU A 177 -14.18 0.27 15.84
CA LEU A 177 -12.95 -0.20 15.18
C LEU A 177 -12.81 0.38 13.77
N VAL A 178 -13.91 0.55 13.04
CA VAL A 178 -13.88 1.22 11.73
C VAL A 178 -13.49 2.69 11.89
N THR A 179 -14.02 3.40 12.88
CA THR A 179 -13.58 4.78 13.17
C THR A 179 -12.09 4.83 13.48
N GLN A 180 -11.58 3.91 14.30
CA GLN A 180 -10.15 3.85 14.62
C GLN A 180 -9.28 3.51 13.40
N LEU A 181 -9.74 2.61 12.52
CA LEU A 181 -9.04 2.35 11.27
C LEU A 181 -9.04 3.61 10.40
N ASN A 182 -10.18 4.30 10.27
CA ASN A 182 -10.28 5.53 9.49
C ASN A 182 -9.38 6.66 10.02
N GLU A 183 -9.16 6.74 11.34
CA GLU A 183 -8.18 7.66 11.94
C GLU A 183 -6.74 7.31 11.56
N ILE A 184 -6.38 6.04 11.40
CA ILE A 184 -5.07 5.67 10.87
C ILE A 184 -4.99 6.07 9.40
N LEU A 185 -6.05 5.79 8.64
CA LEU A 185 -6.06 6.05 7.20
C LEU A 185 -6.15 7.54 6.85
N SER A 186 -6.69 8.38 7.74
CA SER A 186 -6.67 9.83 7.57
C SER A 186 -5.26 10.39 7.56
N ASP A 187 -4.28 9.72 8.19
CA ASP A 187 -2.87 10.14 8.09
C ASP A 187 -2.38 10.12 6.63
N LEU A 188 -2.88 9.22 5.77
CA LEU A 188 -2.54 9.22 4.34
C LEU A 188 -3.12 10.45 3.63
N MET A 189 -4.33 10.86 4.03
CA MET A 189 -5.02 12.02 3.50
C MET A 189 -4.31 13.30 3.92
N ASP A 190 -3.98 13.41 5.21
CA ASP A 190 -3.22 14.52 5.79
C ASP A 190 -1.82 14.59 5.19
N THR A 191 -1.18 13.44 4.97
CA THR A 191 0.11 13.38 4.28
C THR A 191 0.00 13.92 2.87
N PHE A 192 -1.01 13.54 2.10
CA PHE A 192 -1.23 14.12 0.78
C PHE A 192 -1.44 15.64 0.84
N TYR A 193 -2.31 16.13 1.74
CA TYR A 193 -2.53 17.56 1.91
C TYR A 193 -1.25 18.30 2.32
N ASN A 194 -0.48 17.77 3.25
CA ASN A 194 0.75 18.39 3.72
C ASN A 194 1.82 18.40 2.63
N GLN A 195 2.01 17.27 1.95
CA GLN A 195 3.11 17.08 1.01
C GLN A 195 2.83 17.67 -0.35
N PHE A 196 1.60 17.69 -0.83
CA PHE A 196 1.26 18.21 -2.16
C PHE A 196 0.74 19.66 -2.16
N ASN A 197 0.62 20.31 -1.01
CA ASN A 197 0.14 21.68 -0.95
C ASN A 197 1.07 22.67 -1.69
N ASN A 198 0.54 23.42 -2.66
CA ASN A 198 1.29 24.29 -3.56
C ASN A 198 1.76 25.63 -2.96
N THR A 199 1.72 25.79 -1.64
CA THR A 199 2.24 27.00 -0.97
C THR A 199 3.73 27.21 -1.29
N PRO A 200 4.14 28.42 -1.74
CA PRO A 200 5.51 28.71 -2.15
C PRO A 200 6.56 28.69 -1.03
N VAL A 201 6.15 28.92 0.22
CA VAL A 201 7.05 28.92 1.40
C VAL A 201 6.65 27.81 2.37
N PRO A 202 6.93 26.54 2.03
CA PRO A 202 6.61 25.44 2.92
C PRO A 202 7.61 25.38 4.07
N ARG A 203 7.16 25.57 5.31
CA ARG A 203 7.98 25.28 6.49
C ARG A 203 8.01 23.77 6.71
N GLY A 204 9.20 23.19 6.89
CA GLY A 204 9.37 21.81 7.35
C GLY A 204 9.09 20.69 6.33
N ARG A 205 9.09 20.98 5.02
CA ARG A 205 8.92 19.94 3.97
C ARG A 205 10.25 19.62 3.30
N THR A 206 10.91 18.55 3.74
CA THR A 206 12.22 18.11 3.22
C THR A 206 12.14 16.91 2.28
N ASP A 207 11.01 16.19 2.27
CA ASP A 207 10.83 14.96 1.50
C ASP A 207 10.08 15.21 0.19
N THR A 208 10.42 14.42 -0.84
CA THR A 208 9.76 14.44 -2.14
C THR A 208 8.84 13.23 -2.27
N TRP A 209 7.55 13.49 -2.50
CA TRP A 209 6.52 12.48 -2.73
C TRP A 209 6.19 12.41 -4.21
N LEU A 210 6.12 11.21 -4.78
CA LEU A 210 5.89 10.98 -6.21
C LEU A 210 4.80 9.93 -6.38
N CYS A 211 3.63 10.35 -6.83
CA CYS A 211 2.60 9.44 -7.33
C CYS A 211 2.74 9.31 -8.85
N PHE A 212 2.49 8.14 -9.42
CA PHE A 212 2.62 7.95 -10.86
C PHE A 212 1.57 7.04 -11.46
N GLU A 213 1.40 7.16 -12.76
CA GLU A 213 0.56 6.32 -13.62
C GLU A 213 1.40 5.85 -14.81
N VAL A 214 1.28 4.58 -15.18
CA VAL A 214 1.93 3.98 -16.36
C VAL A 214 0.84 3.33 -17.22
N LYS A 215 0.76 3.70 -18.50
CA LYS A 215 -0.15 3.11 -19.49
C LYS A 215 0.67 2.45 -20.60
N GLY A 216 0.43 1.16 -20.86
CA GLY A 216 0.98 0.46 -22.03
C GLY A 216 -0.04 0.38 -23.17
N ASN A 217 0.42 0.29 -24.42
CA ASN A 217 -0.47 0.02 -25.56
C ASN A 217 -1.01 -1.43 -25.52
N GLU A 218 -2.27 -1.59 -25.95
CA GLU A 218 -3.25 -2.55 -25.43
C GLU A 218 -3.00 -4.04 -25.73
N ASN A 219 -3.16 -4.90 -24.70
CA ASN A 219 -3.96 -6.13 -24.80
C ASN A 219 -4.34 -6.77 -23.44
N SER A 220 -4.59 -5.98 -22.41
CA SER A 220 -5.15 -6.52 -21.17
C SER A 220 -6.12 -5.54 -20.54
N ASN A 221 -7.35 -5.99 -20.30
CA ASN A 221 -8.36 -5.40 -19.40
C ASN A 221 -7.87 -5.36 -17.95
N SER A 222 -6.65 -4.89 -17.72
CA SER A 222 -6.01 -4.79 -16.43
C SER A 222 -6.15 -3.34 -15.97
N PRO A 223 -6.85 -3.07 -14.86
CA PRO A 223 -6.84 -1.76 -14.23
C PRO A 223 -5.38 -1.40 -13.95
N GLY A 224 -4.94 -0.22 -14.43
CA GLY A 224 -3.56 0.24 -14.37
C GLY A 224 -2.89 -0.13 -13.05
N SER A 225 -1.73 -0.77 -13.14
CA SER A 225 -0.94 -1.22 -12.01
C SER A 225 -0.60 -0.01 -11.15
N PHE A 226 -1.29 0.08 -10.01
CA PHE A 226 -1.11 1.10 -9.00
C PHE A 226 0.16 0.80 -8.21
N HIS A 227 1.24 1.51 -8.51
CA HIS A 227 2.42 1.52 -7.64
C HIS A 227 2.47 2.88 -6.96
N ARG A 228 2.29 2.88 -5.63
CA ARG A 228 2.47 4.06 -4.80
C ARG A 228 3.87 3.99 -4.21
N GLY A 229 4.73 4.93 -4.56
CA GLY A 229 6.01 5.14 -3.90
C GLY A 229 5.98 6.44 -3.09
N SER A 230 6.56 6.41 -1.89
CA SER A 230 7.04 7.60 -1.21
C SER A 230 8.48 7.34 -0.79
N SER A 231 9.41 8.19 -1.22
CA SER A 231 10.79 8.13 -0.74
C SER A 231 10.98 9.22 0.31
N GLU A 232 11.16 8.80 1.56
CA GLU A 232 11.65 9.70 2.61
C GLU A 232 13.17 9.84 2.47
N ASN A 233 13.64 11.08 2.37
CA ASN A 233 15.03 11.40 2.08
C ASN A 233 15.85 11.41 3.37
N ARG A 234 15.87 10.29 4.09
CA ARG A 234 16.73 10.14 5.28
C ARG A 234 17.99 9.32 5.02
N THR A 235 18.02 8.44 4.03
CA THR A 235 19.22 7.66 3.59
C THR A 235 19.09 7.01 2.18
N SER A 236 18.06 7.31 1.39
CA SER A 236 17.68 6.64 0.13
C SER A 236 17.74 7.62 -1.05
N PRO A 237 18.00 7.19 -2.31
CA PRO A 237 17.94 8.07 -3.47
C PRO A 237 16.58 8.79 -3.59
N HIS A 238 16.59 9.99 -4.18
CA HIS A 238 15.39 10.81 -4.39
C HIS A 238 14.27 10.05 -5.14
N ALA A 239 13.02 10.49 -4.97
CA ALA A 239 11.81 9.82 -5.45
C ALA A 239 11.85 9.49 -6.95
N GLU A 240 12.40 10.42 -7.73
CA GLU A 240 12.58 10.30 -9.18
C GLU A 240 13.48 9.11 -9.51
N VAL A 241 14.64 9.02 -8.88
CA VAL A 241 15.61 7.92 -9.09
C VAL A 241 15.02 6.59 -8.61
N GLY A 242 14.27 6.61 -7.51
CA GLY A 242 13.52 5.45 -7.02
C GLY A 242 12.53 4.92 -8.06
N PHE A 243 11.75 5.80 -8.69
CA PHE A 243 10.85 5.44 -9.78
C PHE A 243 11.62 4.86 -10.98
N LEU A 244 12.69 5.52 -11.44
CA LEU A 244 13.41 5.07 -12.64
C LEU A 244 14.02 3.66 -12.44
N THR A 245 14.56 3.41 -11.25
CA THR A 245 15.10 2.09 -10.87
C THR A 245 14.00 1.03 -10.89
N TRP A 246 12.83 1.36 -10.34
CA TRP A 246 11.66 0.49 -10.37
C TRP A 246 11.17 0.23 -11.81
N PHE A 247 11.05 1.27 -12.63
CA PHE A 247 10.56 1.16 -14.01
C PHE A 247 11.46 0.24 -14.85
N GLN A 248 12.79 0.35 -14.72
CA GLN A 248 13.75 -0.55 -15.38
C GLN A 248 13.55 -2.01 -14.99
N LYS A 249 13.19 -2.26 -13.74
CA LYS A 249 13.03 -3.60 -13.20
C LYS A 249 11.72 -4.24 -13.64
N GLU A 250 10.63 -3.47 -13.62
CA GLU A 250 9.29 -4.01 -13.79
C GLU A 250 8.71 -3.88 -15.20
N MET A 251 9.20 -2.95 -16.03
CA MET A 251 8.58 -2.69 -17.34
C MET A 251 9.33 -3.37 -18.50
N PRO A 252 8.69 -4.28 -19.24
CA PRO A 252 9.29 -4.91 -20.43
C PRO A 252 9.72 -3.90 -21.49
N PRO A 253 10.94 -3.99 -22.06
CA PRO A 253 11.47 -2.97 -22.99
C PRO A 253 10.72 -2.88 -24.34
N ASN A 254 9.89 -3.87 -24.66
CA ASN A 254 9.31 -4.04 -26.00
C ASN A 254 7.97 -3.33 -26.21
N HIS A 255 7.48 -2.56 -25.23
CA HIS A 255 6.20 -1.85 -25.35
C HIS A 255 6.39 -0.34 -25.27
N HIS A 256 5.46 0.40 -25.87
CA HIS A 256 5.34 1.83 -25.64
C HIS A 256 4.62 2.10 -24.32
N TYR A 257 5.20 2.96 -23.50
CA TYR A 257 4.64 3.37 -22.20
C TYR A 257 4.41 4.87 -22.14
N GLU A 258 3.21 5.27 -21.74
CA GLU A 258 2.91 6.64 -21.34
C GLU A 258 2.92 6.71 -19.82
N VAL A 259 3.85 7.51 -19.29
CA VAL A 259 4.05 7.68 -17.85
C VAL A 259 3.67 9.09 -17.44
N THR A 260 2.89 9.21 -16.38
CA THR A 260 2.55 10.49 -15.76
C THR A 260 3.01 10.49 -14.31
N TRP A 261 3.82 11.47 -13.93
CA TRP A 261 4.20 11.73 -12.55
C TRP A 261 3.39 12.89 -11.96
N TYR A 262 2.99 12.74 -10.72
CA TYR A 262 2.47 13.78 -9.85
C TYR A 262 3.42 13.88 -8.66
N ILE A 263 4.25 14.91 -8.66
CA ILE A 263 5.36 15.04 -7.71
C ILE A 263 5.20 16.27 -6.83
N SER A 264 5.52 16.14 -5.54
CA SER A 264 5.35 17.23 -4.56
C SER A 264 6.31 18.39 -4.80
N TRP A 265 7.49 18.10 -5.33
CA TRP A 265 8.54 19.04 -5.70
C TRP A 265 9.01 18.70 -7.11
N SER A 266 9.23 19.69 -7.96
CA SER A 266 9.88 19.44 -9.25
C SER A 266 11.26 18.80 -9.03
N PRO A 267 11.74 17.96 -9.96
CA PRO A 267 13.05 17.33 -9.83
C PRO A 267 14.17 18.33 -9.53
N CYS A 268 15.14 17.96 -8.72
CA CYS A 268 16.38 18.75 -8.63
C CYS A 268 17.23 18.57 -9.89
N VAL A 269 18.26 19.40 -10.10
CA VAL A 269 19.15 19.33 -11.29
C VAL A 269 19.67 17.91 -11.54
N HIS A 270 20.17 17.24 -10.50
CA HIS A 270 20.70 15.89 -10.63
C HIS A 270 19.61 14.88 -11.03
N CYS A 271 18.40 14.99 -10.47
CA CYS A 271 17.29 14.11 -10.83
C CYS A 271 16.76 14.38 -12.23
N ALA A 272 16.72 15.65 -12.65
CA ALA A 272 16.36 16.03 -14.01
C ALA A 272 17.32 15.40 -15.04
N TRP A 273 18.63 15.43 -14.75
CA TRP A 273 19.65 14.77 -15.58
C TRP A 273 19.44 13.25 -15.67
N HIS A 274 19.15 12.58 -14.55
CA HIS A 274 18.83 11.14 -14.56
C HIS A 274 17.58 10.84 -15.39
N VAL A 275 16.55 11.66 -15.26
CA VAL A 275 15.31 11.53 -16.06
C VAL A 275 15.59 11.66 -17.54
N VAL A 276 16.36 12.67 -17.96
CA VAL A 276 16.65 12.92 -19.38
C VAL A 276 17.44 11.76 -19.97
N ASN A 277 18.53 11.34 -19.32
CA ASN A 277 19.31 10.19 -19.76
C ASN A 277 18.49 8.92 -19.85
N PHE A 278 17.56 8.73 -18.90
CA PHE A 278 16.66 7.60 -18.90
C PHE A 278 15.74 7.62 -20.12
N LEU A 279 15.13 8.77 -20.43
CA LEU A 279 14.25 8.92 -21.59
C LEU A 279 15.01 8.79 -22.91
N THR A 280 16.24 9.31 -23.00
CA THR A 280 17.11 9.12 -24.17
C THR A 280 17.43 7.64 -24.41
N SER A 281 17.62 6.88 -23.34
CA SER A 281 17.91 5.43 -23.42
C SER A 281 16.66 4.58 -23.66
N ASN A 282 15.47 5.12 -23.41
CA ASN A 282 14.19 4.43 -23.50
C ASN A 282 13.20 5.21 -24.39
N PRO A 283 13.41 5.26 -25.72
CA PRO A 283 12.57 6.05 -26.63
C PRO A 283 11.11 5.56 -26.70
N ASN A 284 10.84 4.34 -26.23
CA ASN A 284 9.50 3.78 -26.13
C ASN A 284 8.73 4.29 -24.90
N MET A 285 9.32 5.13 -24.05
CA MET A 285 8.65 5.71 -22.89
C MET A 285 8.45 7.21 -23.10
N THR A 286 7.23 7.69 -22.88
CA THR A 286 6.95 9.12 -22.76
C THR A 286 6.68 9.46 -21.30
N LEU A 287 7.22 10.59 -20.82
CA LEU A 287 7.04 11.05 -19.45
C LEU A 287 6.42 12.46 -19.42
N THR A 288 5.34 12.59 -18.66
CA THR A 288 4.73 13.88 -18.30
C THR A 288 4.83 14.09 -16.80
N ILE A 289 5.36 15.23 -16.37
CA ILE A 289 5.56 15.54 -14.95
C ILE A 289 4.64 16.68 -14.54
N PHE A 290 3.79 16.46 -13.55
CA PHE A 290 3.02 17.48 -12.85
C PHE A 290 3.64 17.73 -11.48
N ALA A 291 4.30 18.88 -11.31
CA ALA A 291 4.92 19.29 -10.06
C ALA A 291 3.99 20.20 -9.24
N ALA A 292 3.78 19.87 -7.97
CA ALA A 292 2.97 20.69 -7.07
C ALA A 292 3.67 21.99 -6.67
N ARG A 293 5.01 21.96 -6.60
CA ARG A 293 5.88 23.09 -6.30
C ARG A 293 7.16 23.01 -7.14
N LEU A 294 7.79 24.16 -7.37
CA LEU A 294 9.09 24.24 -8.04
C LEU A 294 10.22 24.18 -7.01
N TYR A 295 11.18 23.29 -7.20
CA TYR A 295 12.43 23.29 -6.46
C TYR A 295 13.32 24.44 -6.95
N TYR A 296 13.99 25.15 -6.03
CA TYR A 296 14.67 26.44 -6.30
C TYR A 296 15.72 26.42 -7.42
N ILE A 297 16.27 25.25 -7.76
CA ILE A 297 17.34 25.08 -8.77
C ILE A 297 16.81 24.26 -9.96
N TYR A 298 15.54 24.40 -10.34
CA TYR A 298 14.99 23.63 -11.44
C TYR A 298 15.33 24.25 -12.81
N HIS A 299 16.00 23.48 -13.67
CA HIS A 299 16.21 23.79 -15.08
C HIS A 299 15.63 22.65 -15.93
N PRO A 300 14.51 22.85 -16.63
CA PRO A 300 13.94 21.84 -17.52
C PRO A 300 14.88 21.67 -18.71
N GLU A 301 15.50 20.50 -18.84
CA GLU A 301 16.21 20.12 -20.06
C GLU A 301 15.20 19.85 -21.21
N GLU A 302 15.66 20.04 -22.45
CA GLU A 302 14.84 19.85 -23.65
C GLU A 302 14.25 18.43 -23.70
N GLY A 303 12.94 18.33 -23.96
CA GLY A 303 12.22 17.06 -24.08
C GLY A 303 11.35 16.66 -22.89
N THR A 304 11.51 17.26 -21.71
CA THR A 304 10.70 16.90 -20.52
C THR A 304 9.42 17.77 -20.42
N LYS A 305 8.24 17.13 -20.51
CA LYS A 305 6.93 17.80 -20.39
C LYS A 305 6.57 18.06 -18.93
N VAL A 306 7.03 19.20 -18.38
CA VAL A 306 6.73 19.61 -17.00
C VAL A 306 5.57 20.60 -16.92
N HIS A 307 4.67 20.39 -15.97
CA HIS A 307 3.49 21.21 -15.73
C HIS A 307 3.34 21.45 -14.23
N ILE A 308 2.66 22.53 -13.85
CA ILE A 308 2.21 22.70 -12.47
C ILE A 308 0.90 21.92 -12.29
N VAL A 309 0.76 21.18 -11.20
CA VAL A 309 -0.47 20.41 -10.90
C VAL A 309 -1.66 21.37 -10.78
N SER A 310 -2.67 21.26 -11.65
CA SER A 310 -3.89 22.07 -11.55
C SER A 310 -4.92 21.43 -10.61
N LEU A 311 -6.02 22.14 -10.37
CA LEU A 311 -7.14 21.61 -9.59
C LEU A 311 -7.71 20.30 -10.17
N LYS A 312 -7.69 20.16 -11.51
CA LYS A 312 -8.15 18.94 -12.18
C LYS A 312 -7.26 17.75 -11.84
N GLU A 313 -5.94 17.93 -11.95
CA GLU A 313 -4.98 16.87 -11.62
C GLU A 313 -4.97 16.54 -10.13
N PHE A 314 -5.14 17.52 -9.23
CA PHE A 314 -5.30 17.22 -7.80
C PHE A 314 -6.56 16.42 -7.50
N LYS A 315 -7.69 16.75 -8.11
CA LYS A 315 -8.92 15.94 -8.01
C LYS A 315 -8.71 14.53 -8.53
N TYR A 316 -7.94 14.37 -9.62
CA TYR A 316 -7.57 13.07 -10.17
C TYR A 316 -6.71 12.27 -9.19
N CYS A 317 -5.60 12.86 -8.72
CA CYS A 317 -4.70 12.26 -7.74
C CYS A 317 -5.46 11.83 -6.50
N TRP A 318 -6.30 12.71 -5.97
CA TRP A 318 -7.12 12.42 -4.81
C TRP A 318 -8.06 11.24 -5.04
N ALA A 319 -8.77 11.21 -6.18
CA ALA A 319 -9.77 10.19 -6.46
C ALA A 319 -9.18 8.82 -6.80
N LYS A 320 -8.00 8.80 -7.41
CA LYS A 320 -7.38 7.58 -7.94
C LYS A 320 -6.19 7.13 -7.12
N LEU A 321 -5.28 8.05 -6.81
CA LEU A 321 -3.94 7.74 -6.28
C LEU A 321 -3.86 7.86 -4.75
N VAL A 322 -4.82 8.51 -4.10
CA VAL A 322 -4.85 8.74 -2.63
C VAL A 322 -5.95 7.89 -1.99
N TYR A 323 -5.66 7.31 -0.82
CA TYR A 323 -6.70 6.69 -0.02
C TYR A 323 -7.52 7.81 0.61
N ASN A 324 -8.77 7.98 0.18
CA ASN A 324 -9.57 9.17 0.54
C ASN A 324 -10.84 8.86 1.33
N SER A 325 -11.08 7.61 1.72
CA SER A 325 -12.29 7.15 2.42
C SER A 325 -13.61 7.59 1.76
N GLY A 326 -13.62 7.82 0.43
CA GLY A 326 -14.78 8.34 -0.31
C GLY A 326 -15.03 9.85 -0.17
N MET A 327 -14.15 10.59 0.50
CA MET A 327 -14.25 12.04 0.64
C MET A 327 -13.92 12.76 -0.68
N ARG A 328 -14.53 13.92 -0.91
CA ARG A 328 -14.20 14.79 -2.06
C ARG A 328 -12.94 15.61 -1.76
N PHE A 329 -12.12 15.83 -2.77
CA PHE A 329 -10.96 16.73 -2.66
C PHE A 329 -11.40 18.17 -2.40
N MET A 330 -10.87 18.79 -1.34
CA MET A 330 -11.12 20.19 -1.01
C MET A 330 -9.82 20.99 -1.22
N PRO A 331 -9.77 21.97 -2.14
CA PRO A 331 -8.57 22.79 -2.31
C PRO A 331 -8.30 23.61 -1.04
N TRP A 332 -7.02 23.77 -0.69
CA TRP A 332 -6.60 24.60 0.44
C TRP A 332 -6.71 26.09 0.11
N TYR A 333 -6.58 26.93 1.15
CA TYR A 333 -6.57 28.38 1.02
C TYR A 333 -5.47 28.85 0.05
N GLN A 334 -5.78 29.83 -0.80
CA GLN A 334 -4.89 30.40 -1.82
C GLN A 334 -4.40 29.43 -2.92
N PHE A 335 -5.10 28.31 -3.13
CA PHE A 335 -4.73 27.33 -4.14
C PHE A 335 -4.52 27.95 -5.53
N ASN A 336 -5.46 28.77 -5.99
CA ASN A 336 -5.48 29.31 -7.35
C ASN A 336 -4.39 30.38 -7.55
N GLU A 337 -4.20 31.25 -6.56
CA GLU A 337 -3.18 32.29 -6.56
C GLU A 337 -1.78 31.68 -6.64
N ASN A 338 -1.52 30.65 -5.80
CA ASN A 338 -0.25 29.92 -5.81
C ASN A 338 -0.03 29.17 -7.13
N TYR A 339 -1.09 28.56 -7.69
CA TYR A 339 -1.02 27.90 -8.98
C TYR A 339 -0.59 28.87 -10.10
N GLN A 340 -1.21 30.05 -10.18
CA GLN A 340 -0.86 31.05 -11.19
C GLN A 340 0.57 31.58 -11.02
N LEU A 341 1.00 31.79 -9.78
CA LEU A 341 2.38 32.19 -9.46
C LEU A 341 3.40 31.14 -9.93
N LEU A 342 3.18 29.86 -9.59
CA LEU A 342 4.06 28.75 -9.99
C LEU A 342 4.07 28.56 -11.52
N VAL A 343 2.92 28.67 -12.20
CA VAL A 343 2.85 28.61 -13.66
C VAL A 343 3.67 29.74 -14.30
N THR A 344 3.60 30.95 -13.72
CA THR A 344 4.36 32.11 -14.21
C THR A 344 5.86 31.92 -13.99
N GLN A 345 6.27 31.38 -12.83
CA GLN A 345 7.66 31.01 -12.56
C GLN A 345 8.18 29.94 -13.52
N LEU A 346 7.40 28.88 -13.78
CA LEU A 346 7.79 27.83 -14.71
C LEU A 346 7.95 28.34 -16.15
N LYS A 347 7.12 29.31 -16.58
CA LYS A 347 7.28 29.97 -17.89
C LYS A 347 8.61 30.72 -17.98
N LYS A 348 8.93 31.52 -16.96
CA LYS A 348 10.20 32.27 -16.89
C LYS A 348 11.44 31.39 -16.86
N ILE A 349 11.34 30.18 -16.31
CA ILE A 349 12.45 29.21 -16.28
C ILE A 349 12.69 28.57 -17.65
N ARG A 350 11.71 28.60 -18.56
CA ARG A 350 11.78 28.03 -19.92
C ARG A 350 12.19 29.04 -20.99
N GLU A 351 12.08 30.33 -20.68
CA GLU A 351 12.58 31.45 -21.47
C GLU A 351 14.08 31.62 -21.21
#